data_AF-A0A7S1ZLH4-F1
#
_entry.id   AF-A0A7S1ZLH4-F1
#
_cell.length_a   1.000
_cell.length_b   1.000
_cell.length_c   1.000
_cell.angle_alpha   90.00
_cell.angle_beta   90.00
_cell.angle_gamma   90.00
#
_symmetry.space_group_name_H-M   'P 1'
#
loop_
_entity.id
_entity.type
_entity.pdbx_description
1 polymer ?
#
loop_
_entity_poly.entity_id
_entity_poly.type
_entity_poly.pdbx_seq_one_letter_code
_entity_poly.pdbx_strand_id
1 'polypeptide(L)'
;PSYLLDSVRVIPRLKEVYDHPVKFIVMLRDPVKRAYSQYCMVTSLDGTPEQIKHRGTEWLKTPFEDVVATDIRNMKEDGLLPYWDDETRTVNAEAFERFAGSREEDEAWERYLRTRVALNTGSHSPVSRGMYELNLRPWMREFPPERFLAIRLEDMAGGGGGQRA
;
A
#
# COMPACT_ATOMS: atom_id res chain seq x y z
N PRO A 1 -1.96 -4.99 7.04
CA PRO A 1 -2.19 -5.27 5.60
C PRO A 1 -0.89 -5.45 4.79
N SER A 2 0.16 -6.06 5.35
CA SER A 2 1.40 -6.36 4.60
C SER A 2 1.20 -7.44 3.54
N TYR A 3 0.18 -8.29 3.71
CA TYR A 3 -0.13 -9.35 2.74
C TYR A 3 -0.57 -8.83 1.37
N LEU A 4 -1.40 -7.76 1.31
CA LEU A 4 -1.80 -7.18 0.03
C LEU A 4 -0.60 -6.53 -0.69
N LEU A 5 0.26 -5.86 0.08
CA LEU A 5 1.46 -5.18 -0.41
C LEU A 5 2.51 -6.17 -0.94
N ASP A 6 2.71 -7.31 -0.26
CA ASP A 6 3.69 -8.33 -0.66
C ASP A 6 3.08 -9.36 -1.64
N SER A 7 2.63 -8.86 -2.80
CA SER A 7 2.05 -9.69 -3.86
C SER A 7 3.02 -10.79 -4.32
N VAL A 8 4.32 -10.47 -4.38
CA VAL A 8 5.41 -11.37 -4.82
C VAL A 8 5.46 -12.66 -4.00
N ARG A 9 5.30 -12.58 -2.67
CA ARG A 9 5.33 -13.78 -1.82
C ARG A 9 3.94 -14.38 -1.58
N VAL A 10 2.90 -13.56 -1.52
CA VAL A 10 1.58 -14.03 -1.07
C VAL A 10 0.78 -14.71 -2.19
N ILE A 11 0.84 -14.20 -3.42
CA ILE A 11 0.07 -14.78 -4.53
C ILE A 11 0.47 -16.26 -4.77
N PRO A 12 1.77 -16.63 -4.87
CA PRO A 12 2.15 -18.02 -5.07
C PRO A 12 1.66 -18.94 -3.95
N ARG A 13 1.75 -18.48 -2.69
CA ARG A 13 1.28 -19.24 -1.52
C ARG A 13 -0.21 -19.51 -1.57
N LEU A 14 -1.02 -18.52 -1.97
CA LEU A 14 -2.46 -18.72 -2.11
C LEU A 14 -2.79 -19.74 -3.19
N LYS A 15 -2.08 -19.72 -4.31
CA LYS A 15 -2.27 -20.70 -5.40
C LYS A 15 -1.87 -22.13 -4.99
N GLU A 16 -0.90 -22.26 -4.10
CA GLU A 16 -0.46 -23.56 -3.57
C GLU A 16 -1.40 -24.12 -2.51
N VAL A 17 -1.90 -23.27 -1.61
CA VAL A 17 -2.72 -23.68 -0.47
C VAL A 17 -4.18 -23.96 -0.85
N TYR A 18 -4.73 -23.18 -1.78
CA TYR A 18 -6.14 -23.28 -2.15
C TYR A 18 -6.31 -23.98 -3.50
N ASP A 19 -7.00 -25.12 -3.47
CA ASP A 19 -7.38 -25.92 -4.62
C ASP A 19 -8.67 -25.44 -5.32
N HIS A 20 -9.33 -24.43 -4.75
CA HIS A 20 -10.56 -23.85 -5.25
C HIS A 20 -10.41 -22.34 -5.56
N PRO A 21 -11.29 -21.78 -6.40
CA PRO A 21 -11.28 -20.34 -6.70
C PRO A 21 -11.42 -19.46 -5.43
N VAL A 22 -10.32 -18.79 -5.05
CA VAL A 22 -10.29 -17.84 -3.94
C VAL A 22 -11.06 -16.56 -4.30
N LYS A 23 -11.89 -16.06 -3.37
CA LYS A 23 -12.55 -14.75 -3.46
C LYS A 23 -11.87 -13.75 -2.53
N PHE A 24 -11.78 -12.50 -2.95
CA PHE A 24 -11.08 -11.43 -2.25
C PHE A 24 -12.05 -10.33 -1.84
N ILE A 25 -11.94 -9.88 -0.60
CA ILE A 25 -12.60 -8.66 -0.11
C ILE A 25 -11.50 -7.66 0.17
N VAL A 26 -11.55 -6.51 -0.51
CA VAL A 26 -10.57 -5.44 -0.39
C VAL A 26 -11.28 -4.21 0.17
N MET A 27 -10.91 -3.83 1.39
CA MET A 27 -11.42 -2.60 2.01
C MET A 27 -10.43 -1.47 1.79
N LEU A 28 -10.89 -0.42 1.12
CA LEU A 28 -10.14 0.78 0.80
C LEU A 28 -10.62 1.94 1.67
N ARG A 29 -9.73 2.91 1.90
CA ARG A 29 -10.04 4.17 2.60
C ARG A 29 -9.36 5.28 1.83
N ASP A 30 -9.80 6.53 1.99
CA ASP A 30 -9.01 7.70 1.59
C ASP A 30 -7.52 7.48 1.92
N PRO A 31 -6.61 7.54 0.92
CA PRO A 31 -5.23 7.09 1.08
C PRO A 31 -4.44 7.97 2.05
N VAL A 32 -4.79 9.26 2.15
CA VAL A 32 -4.17 10.21 3.10
C VAL A 32 -4.59 9.86 4.52
N LYS A 33 -5.90 9.68 4.76
CA LYS A 33 -6.43 9.26 6.07
C LYS A 33 -5.90 7.87 6.46
N ARG A 34 -5.71 6.97 5.50
CA ARG A 34 -5.10 5.64 5.72
C ARG A 34 -3.65 5.76 6.18
N ALA A 35 -2.85 6.58 5.50
CA ALA A 35 -1.45 6.83 5.85
C ALA A 35 -1.33 7.42 7.26
N TYR A 36 -2.09 8.47 7.56
CA TYR A 36 -2.09 9.10 8.88
C TYR A 36 -2.56 8.14 9.98
N SER A 37 -3.61 7.35 9.72
CA SER A 37 -4.09 6.34 10.66
C SER A 37 -3.05 5.26 10.96
N GLN A 38 -2.25 4.85 9.97
CA GLN A 38 -1.12 3.93 10.21
C GLN A 38 -0.06 4.59 11.07
N TYR A 39 0.28 5.85 10.79
CA TYR A 39 1.23 6.62 11.60
C TYR A 39 0.79 6.70 13.07
N CYS A 40 -0.47 7.07 13.35
CA CYS A 40 -1.01 7.10 14.71
C CYS A 40 -0.96 5.72 15.39
N MET A 41 -1.26 4.64 14.65
CA MET A 41 -1.18 3.28 15.18
C MET A 41 0.26 2.93 15.61
N VAL A 42 1.24 3.21 14.76
CA VAL A 42 2.66 2.89 15.00
C VAL A 42 3.24 3.74 16.14
N THR A 43 2.82 5.00 16.24
CA THR A 43 3.33 5.94 17.25
C THR A 43 2.59 5.89 18.59
N SER A 44 1.44 5.21 18.65
CA SER A 44 0.70 5.00 19.90
C SER A 44 1.48 4.10 20.86
N LEU A 45 1.58 4.56 22.10
CA LEU A 45 2.13 3.80 23.23
C LEU A 45 1.09 2.84 23.84
N ASP A 46 -0.15 2.87 23.36
CA ASP A 46 -1.23 2.04 23.87
C ASP A 46 -1.20 0.65 23.22
N GLY A 47 -1.05 -0.38 24.03
CA GLY A 47 -1.08 -1.77 23.60
C GLY A 47 -0.34 -2.70 24.55
N THR A 48 -0.50 -4.00 24.33
CA THR A 48 0.35 -5.02 24.97
C THR A 48 1.80 -4.89 24.48
N PRO A 49 2.79 -5.35 25.27
CA PRO A 49 4.21 -5.34 24.87
C PRO A 49 4.45 -5.99 23.50
N GLU A 50 3.74 -7.07 23.20
CA GLU A 50 3.80 -7.79 21.92
C GLU A 50 3.27 -6.91 20.77
N GLN A 51 2.14 -6.23 20.97
CA GLN A 51 1.58 -5.32 19.97
C GLN A 51 2.52 -4.15 19.67
N ILE A 52 3.12 -3.56 20.70
CA ILE A 52 4.10 -2.47 20.54
C ILE A 52 5.32 -2.96 19.75
N LYS A 53 5.83 -4.15 20.10
CA LYS A 53 6.96 -4.78 19.39
C LYS A 53 6.65 -5.01 17.90
N HIS A 54 5.46 -5.50 17.56
CA HIS A 54 5.10 -5.80 16.16
C HIS A 54 4.79 -4.57 15.31
N ARG A 55 4.30 -3.49 15.91
CA ARG A 55 4.06 -2.22 15.20
C ARG A 55 5.35 -1.60 14.70
N GLY A 56 6.45 -1.80 15.42
CA GLY A 56 7.72 -1.14 15.19
C GLY A 56 7.80 0.19 15.95
N THR A 57 9.03 0.64 16.21
CA THR A 57 9.35 1.85 16.99
C THR A 57 9.98 2.96 16.15
N GLU A 58 10.13 2.73 14.84
CA GLU A 58 10.91 3.54 13.91
C GLU A 58 10.34 4.95 13.72
N TRP A 59 9.04 5.16 13.97
CA TRP A 59 8.37 6.45 13.79
C TRP A 59 8.10 7.22 15.09
N LEU A 60 8.41 6.65 16.26
CA LEU A 60 8.03 7.23 17.57
C LEU A 60 8.53 8.67 17.80
N LYS A 61 9.63 9.05 17.14
CA LYS A 61 10.27 10.36 17.28
C LYS A 61 10.34 11.12 15.96
N THR A 62 9.62 10.66 14.94
CA THR A 62 9.69 11.20 13.59
C THR A 62 8.35 11.81 13.25
N PRO A 63 8.28 13.10 12.89
CA PRO A 63 7.06 13.75 12.42
C PRO A 63 6.41 13.00 11.25
N PHE A 64 5.09 13.09 11.10
CA PHE A 64 4.35 12.42 10.03
C PHE A 64 4.85 12.83 8.64
N GLU A 65 5.14 14.12 8.47
CA GLU A 65 5.65 14.70 7.22
C GLU A 65 7.00 14.08 6.83
N ASP A 66 7.89 13.86 7.78
CA ASP A 66 9.21 13.25 7.55
C ASP A 66 9.10 11.76 7.24
N VAL A 67 8.13 11.07 7.86
CA VAL A 67 7.78 9.68 7.56
C VAL A 67 7.27 9.55 6.12
N VAL A 68 6.37 10.45 5.69
CA VAL A 68 5.87 10.53 4.31
C VAL A 68 6.97 10.88 3.32
N ALA A 69 7.78 11.89 3.62
CA ALA A 69 8.89 12.33 2.76
C ALA A 69 9.93 11.23 2.57
N THR A 70 10.24 10.48 3.63
CA THR A 70 11.12 9.31 3.55
C THR A 70 10.57 8.23 2.61
N ASP A 71 9.26 7.93 2.70
CA ASP A 71 8.66 6.92 1.83
C ASP A 71 8.64 7.37 0.35
N ILE A 72 8.33 8.64 0.09
CA ILE A 72 8.40 9.23 -1.25
C ILE A 72 9.83 9.16 -1.80
N ARG A 73 10.83 9.52 -0.99
CA ARG A 73 12.23 9.43 -1.39
C ARG A 73 12.64 8.01 -1.74
N ASN A 74 12.29 7.03 -0.92
CA ASN A 74 12.56 5.62 -1.19
C ASN A 74 11.93 5.17 -2.51
N MET A 75 10.67 5.55 -2.76
CA MET A 75 9.99 5.25 -4.03
C MET A 75 10.70 5.90 -5.22
N LYS A 76 11.18 7.14 -5.09
CA LYS A 76 11.96 7.83 -6.14
C LYS A 76 13.30 7.14 -6.40
N GLU A 77 14.04 6.78 -5.36
CA GLU A 77 15.32 6.07 -5.47
C GLU A 77 15.16 4.73 -6.21
N ASP A 78 14.04 4.04 -6.03
CA ASP A 78 13.75 2.77 -6.71
C ASP A 78 13.11 2.97 -8.12
N GLY A 79 12.88 4.22 -8.52
CA GLY A 79 12.40 4.64 -9.83
C GLY A 79 10.87 4.67 -9.99
N LEU A 80 10.11 4.63 -8.90
CA LEU A 80 8.64 4.50 -8.94
C LEU A 80 7.90 5.83 -9.12
N LEU A 81 8.52 6.96 -8.77
CA LEU A 81 7.89 8.28 -8.84
C LEU A 81 8.72 9.27 -9.69
N PRO A 82 9.05 8.94 -10.96
CA PRO A 82 9.85 9.84 -11.81
C PRO A 82 9.10 11.12 -12.18
N TYR A 83 7.78 11.12 -12.04
CA TYR A 83 6.89 12.24 -12.34
C TYR A 83 6.63 13.17 -11.14
N TRP A 84 7.12 12.85 -9.94
CA TRP A 84 6.92 13.68 -8.74
C TRP A 84 8.05 14.68 -8.53
N ASP A 85 7.70 15.96 -8.48
CA ASP A 85 8.62 17.07 -8.24
C ASP A 85 8.60 17.47 -6.75
N ASP A 86 9.75 17.39 -6.08
CA ASP A 86 9.85 17.67 -4.64
C ASP A 86 9.85 19.17 -4.29
N GLU A 87 10.30 20.02 -5.21
CA GLU A 87 10.41 21.45 -4.99
C GLU A 87 9.04 22.11 -5.09
N THR A 88 8.31 21.79 -6.15
CA THR A 88 6.98 22.32 -6.45
C THR A 88 5.86 21.51 -5.78
N ARG A 89 6.14 20.27 -5.35
CA ARG A 89 5.16 19.31 -4.83
C ARG A 89 4.02 19.06 -5.82
N THR A 90 4.36 18.94 -7.10
CA THR A 90 3.42 18.71 -8.18
C THR A 90 3.79 17.48 -9.01
N VAL A 91 2.83 17.00 -9.80
CA VAL A 91 3.00 15.92 -10.75
C VAL A 91 3.29 16.50 -12.13
N ASN A 92 4.38 16.05 -12.76
CA ASN A 92 4.59 16.25 -14.18
C ASN A 92 3.62 15.33 -14.95
N ALA A 93 2.56 15.92 -15.51
CA ALA A 93 1.51 15.17 -16.19
C ALA A 93 2.02 14.35 -17.38
N GLU A 94 2.94 14.89 -18.19
CA GLU A 94 3.47 14.17 -19.36
C GLU A 94 4.30 12.95 -18.94
N ALA A 95 5.15 13.10 -17.92
CA ALA A 95 5.92 11.99 -17.38
C ALA A 95 5.01 10.94 -16.73
N PHE A 96 3.95 11.37 -16.05
CA PHE A 96 2.96 10.48 -15.45
C PHE A 96 2.26 9.63 -16.51
N GLU A 97 1.71 10.23 -17.56
CA GLU A 97 0.98 9.51 -18.62
C GLU A 97 1.86 8.49 -19.37
N ARG A 98 3.18 8.75 -19.48
CA ARG A 98 4.12 7.82 -20.10
C ARG A 98 4.50 6.65 -19.18
N PHE A 99 4.56 6.91 -17.88
CA PHE A 99 5.08 5.96 -16.90
C PHE A 99 3.98 5.11 -16.25
N ALA A 100 2.84 5.72 -15.90
CA ALA A 100 1.73 5.03 -15.25
C ALA A 100 1.17 3.91 -16.15
N GLY A 101 1.00 2.72 -15.58
CA GLY A 101 0.56 1.50 -16.26
C GLY A 101 1.63 0.86 -17.15
N SER A 102 2.83 1.44 -17.26
CA SER A 102 3.91 0.89 -18.09
C SER A 102 4.60 -0.30 -17.43
N ARG A 103 5.35 -1.07 -18.24
CA ARG A 103 6.22 -2.12 -17.72
C ARG A 103 7.32 -1.57 -16.82
N GLU A 104 7.78 -0.34 -17.08
CA GLU A 104 8.80 0.32 -16.27
C GLU A 104 8.30 0.58 -14.85
N GLU A 105 7.03 0.98 -14.70
CA GLU A 105 6.39 1.15 -13.40
C GLU A 105 6.26 -0.17 -12.64
N ASP A 106 5.88 -1.25 -13.34
CA ASP A 106 5.82 -2.57 -12.71
C ASP A 106 7.19 -3.03 -12.20
N GLU A 107 8.24 -2.84 -13.01
CA GLU A 107 9.61 -3.18 -12.64
C GLU A 107 10.09 -2.33 -11.45
N ALA A 108 9.76 -1.03 -11.42
CA ALA A 108 10.05 -0.14 -10.29
C ALA A 108 9.30 -0.54 -9.02
N TRP A 109 8.02 -0.92 -9.16
CA TRP A 109 7.20 -1.39 -8.06
C TRP A 109 7.75 -2.68 -7.46
N GLU A 110 8.10 -3.66 -8.27
CA GLU A 110 8.72 -4.90 -7.81
C GLU A 110 10.05 -4.66 -7.11
N ARG A 111 10.89 -3.74 -7.62
CA ARG A 111 12.13 -3.34 -6.94
C ARG A 111 11.82 -2.77 -5.56
N TYR A 112 10.94 -1.78 -5.47
CA TYR A 112 10.54 -1.16 -4.20
C TYR A 112 10.02 -2.19 -3.18
N LEU A 113 9.16 -3.12 -3.61
CA LEU A 113 8.66 -4.19 -2.74
C LEU A 113 9.77 -5.10 -2.23
N ARG A 114 10.77 -5.42 -3.05
CA ARG A 114 11.88 -6.30 -2.67
C ARG A 114 12.89 -5.61 -1.75
N THR A 115 13.15 -4.32 -1.95
CA THR A 115 14.23 -3.58 -1.26
C THR A 115 13.75 -2.85 -0.01
N ARG A 116 12.51 -2.32 0.01
CA ARG A 116 12.03 -1.41 1.07
C ARG A 116 10.97 -1.99 1.99
N VAL A 117 10.22 -3.00 1.53
CA VAL A 117 9.11 -3.57 2.32
C VAL A 117 9.64 -4.62 3.31
N ALA A 118 9.88 -4.16 4.54
CA ALA A 118 10.28 -4.99 5.67
C ALA A 118 9.07 -5.75 6.24
N LEU A 119 9.07 -7.08 6.17
CA LEU A 119 7.95 -7.91 6.67
C LEU A 119 7.90 -8.08 8.18
N ASN A 120 8.94 -7.66 8.90
CA ASN A 120 9.11 -7.87 10.33
C ASN A 120 8.49 -6.77 11.19
N THR A 121 8.15 -5.61 10.62
CA THR A 121 7.54 -4.48 11.36
C THR A 121 6.38 -3.86 10.57
N GLY A 122 5.49 -3.13 11.27
CA GLY A 122 4.36 -2.41 10.65
C GLY A 122 4.66 -0.98 10.24
N SER A 123 5.85 -0.48 10.58
CA SER A 123 6.34 0.90 10.51
C SER A 123 7.07 1.21 9.20
N HIS A 124 6.46 0.83 8.08
CA HIS A 124 6.98 1.15 6.75
C HIS A 124 5.86 1.43 5.75
N SER A 125 6.22 2.03 4.61
CA SER A 125 5.35 2.16 3.43
C SER A 125 4.02 2.91 3.66
N PRO A 126 3.98 4.04 4.40
CA PRO A 126 2.75 4.78 4.67
C PRO A 126 2.08 5.33 3.39
N VAL A 127 2.85 5.70 2.37
CA VAL A 127 2.29 6.23 1.12
C VAL A 127 2.00 5.08 0.16
N SER A 128 2.96 4.18 -0.06
CA SER A 128 2.82 3.10 -1.05
C SER A 128 1.67 2.14 -0.73
N ARG A 129 1.33 1.93 0.55
CA ARG A 129 0.13 1.17 0.95
C ARG A 129 -1.21 1.84 0.58
N GLY A 130 -1.19 3.13 0.25
CA GLY A 130 -2.33 3.89 -0.29
C GLY A 130 -2.39 3.92 -1.82
N MET A 131 -1.37 3.41 -2.51
CA MET A 131 -1.33 3.31 -3.99
C MET A 131 -2.11 2.06 -4.43
N TYR A 132 -3.42 2.06 -4.20
CA TYR A 132 -4.24 0.84 -4.30
C TYR A 132 -4.21 0.19 -5.68
N GLU A 133 -4.14 0.98 -6.75
CA GLU A 133 -4.02 0.46 -8.10
C GLU A 133 -2.74 -0.38 -8.25
N LEU A 134 -1.56 0.15 -7.89
CA LEU A 134 -0.30 -0.62 -7.89
C LEU A 134 -0.34 -1.85 -6.97
N ASN A 135 -0.97 -1.72 -5.80
CA ASN A 135 -1.10 -2.83 -4.87
C ASN A 135 -1.97 -3.95 -5.45
N LEU A 136 -3.02 -3.63 -6.20
CA LEU A 136 -4.00 -4.59 -6.72
C LEU A 136 -3.66 -5.11 -8.12
N ARG A 137 -2.92 -4.34 -8.92
CA ARG A 137 -2.52 -4.72 -10.29
C ARG A 137 -1.92 -6.12 -10.39
N PRO A 138 -0.91 -6.54 -9.58
CA PRO A 138 -0.38 -7.91 -9.66
C PRO A 138 -1.42 -8.96 -9.26
N TRP A 139 -2.36 -8.63 -8.37
CA TRP A 139 -3.43 -9.54 -7.98
C TRP A 139 -4.44 -9.75 -9.10
N MET A 140 -4.82 -8.68 -9.79
CA MET A 140 -5.78 -8.72 -10.91
C MET A 140 -5.20 -9.35 -12.18
N ARG A 141 -3.86 -9.44 -12.30
CA ARG A 141 -3.19 -10.25 -13.34
C ARG A 141 -3.32 -11.74 -13.08
N GLU A 142 -3.30 -12.13 -11.81
CA GLU A 142 -3.20 -13.52 -11.39
C GLU A 142 -4.54 -14.15 -11.02
N PHE A 143 -5.53 -13.31 -10.68
CA PHE A 143 -6.90 -13.69 -10.35
C PHE A 143 -7.87 -12.80 -11.12
N PRO A 144 -8.96 -13.36 -11.67
CA PRO A 144 -9.85 -12.59 -12.52
C PRO A 144 -10.70 -11.60 -11.72
N PRO A 145 -11.05 -10.42 -12.28
CA PRO A 145 -11.67 -9.31 -11.55
C PRO A 145 -12.97 -9.65 -10.81
N GLU A 146 -13.78 -10.57 -11.33
CA GLU A 146 -15.04 -11.00 -10.70
C GLU A 146 -14.86 -11.70 -9.34
N ARG A 147 -13.63 -12.04 -8.98
CA ARG A 147 -13.29 -12.59 -7.66
C ARG A 147 -13.06 -11.52 -6.60
N PHE A 148 -13.04 -10.23 -6.97
CA PHE A 148 -12.75 -9.14 -6.06
C PHE A 148 -14.02 -8.35 -5.71
N LEU A 149 -14.24 -8.16 -4.41
CA LEU A 149 -15.19 -7.18 -3.88
C LEU A 149 -14.40 -6.02 -3.27
N ALA A 150 -14.42 -4.86 -3.93
CA ALA A 150 -13.83 -3.63 -3.41
C ALA A 150 -14.89 -2.84 -2.63
N ILE A 151 -14.58 -2.47 -1.38
CA ILE A 151 -15.47 -1.73 -0.50
C ILE A 151 -14.74 -0.48 -0.02
N ARG A 152 -15.37 0.69 -0.11
CA ARG A 152 -14.84 1.90 0.54
C ARG A 152 -15.31 1.92 1.99
N LEU A 153 -14.38 2.12 2.93
CA LEU A 153 -14.65 2.18 4.35
C LEU A 153 -15.61 3.33 4.68
N GLU A 154 -15.52 4.42 3.93
CA GLU A 154 -16.40 5.58 4.03
C GLU A 154 -17.87 5.21 3.81
N ASP A 155 -18.15 4.24 2.92
CA ASP A 155 -19.52 3.77 2.66
C ASP A 155 -20.05 2.89 3.79
N MET A 156 -19.17 2.28 4.59
CA MET A 156 -19.57 1.45 5.73
C MET A 156 -19.95 2.28 6.96
N ALA A 157 -19.32 3.45 7.15
CA ALA A 157 -19.60 4.33 8.29
C ALA A 157 -20.97 5.01 8.19
N GLY A 158 -21.53 5.11 6.98
CA GLY A 158 -22.81 5.75 6.69
C GLY A 158 -24.03 4.82 6.76
N GLY A 159 -24.06 3.78 7.59
CA GLY A 159 -25.29 3.00 7.90
C GLY A 159 -26.04 2.33 6.73
N GLY A 160 -25.60 2.47 5.49
CA GLY A 160 -26.23 1.94 4.28
C GLY A 160 -25.32 0.93 3.63
N GLY A 161 -25.40 -0.33 4.09
CA GLY A 161 -24.64 -1.43 3.52
C GLY A 161 -24.80 -1.52 2.00
N GLY A 162 -23.67 -1.56 1.30
CA GLY A 162 -23.50 -2.14 -0.03
C GLY A 162 -24.43 -1.62 -1.12
N GLN A 163 -24.17 -0.43 -1.65
CA GLN A 163 -24.53 -0.16 -3.05
C GLN A 163 -23.39 -0.61 -3.95
N ARG A 164 -23.70 -1.64 -4.74
CA ARG A 164 -22.81 -2.32 -5.69
C ARG A 164 -22.30 -1.32 -6.74
N ALA A 165 -20.99 -1.38 -7.00
CA ALA A 165 -20.41 -1.01 -8.29
C ALA A 165 -20.34 -2.26 -9.18
#